data_AF-A0A5M6D5Y5-F1
#
_entry.id   AF-A0A5M6D5Y5-F1
#
_cell.length_a   1.000
_cell.length_b   1.000
_cell.length_c   1.000
_cell.angle_alpha   90.00
_cell.angle_beta   90.00
_cell.angle_gamma   90.00
#
_symmetry.space_group_name_H-M   'P 1'
#
loop_
_entity.id
_entity.type
_entity.pdbx_description
1 polymer ?
#
loop_
_entity_poly.entity_id
_entity_poly.type
_entity_poly.pdbx_seq_one_letter_code
_entity_poly.pdbx_strand_id
1 'polypeptide(L)'
;MNLNVFKPAQPGLTPAQTEARNKRERLVLNSLACTLTNAPMPDAFTIALMQQYVDGELTLEEVEEKLLAEINRKYSTVPSNTVL
;
A
#
# COMPACT_ATOMS: atom_id res chain seq x y z
N MET A 1 5.50 -15.64 -8.61
CA MET A 1 5.82 -14.78 -7.46
C MET A 1 4.73 -15.01 -6.42
N ASN A 2 5.06 -15.51 -5.24
CA ASN A 2 4.06 -15.74 -4.19
C ASN A 2 4.15 -14.55 -3.21
N LEU A 3 3.28 -13.56 -3.39
CA LEU A 3 3.26 -12.33 -2.60
C LEU A 3 2.44 -12.55 -1.34
N ASN A 4 3.05 -13.12 -0.31
CA ASN A 4 2.41 -13.29 0.99
C ASN A 4 2.81 -12.14 1.92
N VAL A 5 2.29 -10.95 1.64
CA VAL A 5 2.72 -9.69 2.26
C VAL A 5 1.69 -9.10 3.21
N PHE A 6 0.45 -9.58 3.14
CA PHE A 6 -0.64 -9.14 4.00
C PHE A 6 -0.93 -10.16 5.10
N LYS A 7 -1.31 -9.66 6.27
CA LYS A 7 -1.79 -10.49 7.37
C LYS A 7 -3.12 -11.15 6.98
N PRO A 8 -3.45 -12.33 7.54
CA PRO A 8 -4.75 -12.94 7.36
C PRO A 8 -5.90 -12.04 7.81
N ALA A 9 -7.10 -12.30 7.28
CA ALA A 9 -8.32 -11.64 7.74
C ALA A 9 -8.54 -11.84 9.25
N GLN A 10 -8.98 -10.79 9.92
CA GLN A 10 -9.34 -10.87 11.33
C GLN A 10 -10.55 -11.80 11.53
N PRO A 11 -10.60 -12.57 12.62
CA PRO A 11 -11.76 -13.37 12.95
C PRO A 11 -12.98 -12.47 13.22
N GLY A 12 -14.18 -12.97 12.89
CA GLY A 12 -15.44 -12.27 13.19
C GLY A 12 -15.96 -11.33 12.09
N LEU A 13 -15.30 -11.27 10.92
CA LEU A 13 -15.86 -10.57 9.76
C LEU A 13 -17.11 -11.30 9.23
N THR A 14 -18.13 -10.51 8.86
CA THR A 14 -19.27 -11.02 8.08
C THR A 14 -18.81 -11.48 6.69
N PRO A 15 -19.62 -12.29 5.97
CA PRO A 15 -19.30 -12.68 4.60
C PRO A 15 -19.06 -11.48 3.66
N ALA A 16 -19.89 -10.44 3.75
CA ALA A 16 -19.75 -9.22 2.93
C ALA A 16 -18.45 -8.46 3.24
N GLN A 17 -18.08 -8.35 4.51
CA GLN A 17 -16.80 -7.73 4.91
C GLN A 17 -15.60 -8.54 4.44
N THR A 18 -15.70 -9.87 4.51
CA THR A 18 -14.66 -10.79 4.02
C THR A 18 -14.48 -10.64 2.51
N GLU A 19 -15.57 -10.56 1.75
CA GLU A 19 -15.54 -10.34 0.31
C GLU A 19 -14.92 -8.99 -0.05
N ALA A 20 -15.34 -7.91 0.63
CA ALA A 20 -14.78 -6.58 0.45
C ALA A 20 -13.27 -6.54 0.73
N ARG A 21 -12.82 -7.16 1.84
CA ARG A 21 -11.41 -7.30 2.17
C ARG A 21 -10.65 -8.06 1.09
N ASN A 22 -11.15 -9.22 0.67
CA ASN A 22 -10.51 -10.04 -0.37
C ASN A 22 -10.41 -9.29 -1.71
N LYS A 23 -11.41 -8.47 -2.04
CA LYS A 23 -11.38 -7.62 -3.22
C LYS A 23 -10.26 -6.58 -3.13
N ARG A 24 -10.14 -5.88 -2.00
CA ARG A 24 -9.06 -4.91 -1.76
C ARG A 24 -7.69 -5.58 -1.78
N GLU A 25 -7.55 -6.73 -1.15
CA GLU A 25 -6.30 -7.51 -1.14
C GLU A 25 -5.85 -7.88 -2.57
N ARG A 26 -6.77 -8.38 -3.40
CA ARG A 26 -6.48 -8.70 -4.80
C ARG A 26 -6.06 -7.48 -5.62
N LEU A 27 -6.69 -6.33 -5.39
CA LEU A 27 -6.34 -5.08 -6.07
C LEU A 27 -4.90 -4.66 -5.73
N VAL A 28 -4.55 -4.70 -4.45
CA VAL A 28 -3.19 -4.33 -4.03
C VAL A 28 -2.17 -5.34 -4.52
N LEU A 29 -2.44 -6.64 -4.45
CA LEU A 29 -1.54 -7.68 -4.97
C LEU A 29 -1.32 -7.55 -6.48
N ASN A 30 -2.36 -7.18 -7.24
CA ASN A 30 -2.22 -6.89 -8.67
C ASN A 30 -1.30 -5.69 -8.90
N SER A 31 -1.51 -4.59 -8.17
CA SER A 31 -0.65 -3.40 -8.24
C SER A 31 0.81 -3.73 -7.90
N LEU A 32 1.03 -4.47 -6.80
CA LEU A 32 2.36 -4.93 -6.40
C LEU A 32 3.02 -5.80 -7.47
N ALA A 33 2.28 -6.74 -8.06
CA ALA A 33 2.81 -7.57 -9.14
C ALA A 33 3.26 -6.73 -10.34
N CYS A 34 2.50 -5.69 -10.70
CA CYS A 34 2.88 -4.73 -11.74
C CYS A 34 4.12 -3.93 -11.35
N THR A 35 4.17 -3.36 -10.14
CA THR A 35 5.31 -2.58 -9.65
C THR A 35 6.60 -3.41 -9.63
N LEU A 36 6.52 -4.64 -9.11
CA LEU A 36 7.67 -5.54 -8.94
C LEU A 36 8.26 -6.05 -10.26
N THR A 37 7.60 -5.80 -11.40
CA THR A 37 8.20 -6.07 -12.71
C THR A 37 9.36 -5.13 -13.03
N ASN A 38 9.38 -3.91 -12.48
CA ASN A 38 10.34 -2.86 -12.83
C ASN A 38 10.92 -2.10 -11.62
N ALA A 39 10.49 -2.41 -10.40
CA ALA A 39 10.90 -1.72 -9.19
C ALA A 39 11.12 -2.71 -8.03
N PRO A 40 11.93 -2.36 -7.02
CA PRO A 40 12.06 -3.16 -5.82
C PRO A 40 10.75 -3.21 -5.02
N MET A 41 10.70 -4.12 -4.05
CA MET A 41 9.60 -4.21 -3.10
C MET A 41 9.38 -2.87 -2.37
N PRO A 42 8.13 -2.39 -2.23
CA PRO A 42 7.85 -1.22 -1.42
C PRO A 42 8.32 -1.41 0.02
N ASP A 43 8.66 -0.30 0.67
CA ASP A 43 9.14 -0.33 2.04
C ASP A 43 8.03 -0.71 3.05
N ALA A 44 8.44 -0.96 4.29
CA ALA A 44 7.54 -1.36 5.36
C ALA A 44 6.43 -0.35 5.65
N PHE A 45 6.67 0.95 5.42
CA PHE A 45 5.66 1.99 5.62
C PHE A 45 4.56 1.87 4.56
N THR A 46 4.94 1.75 3.29
CA THR A 46 3.98 1.56 2.19
C THR A 46 3.18 0.28 2.36
N ILE A 47 3.82 -0.83 2.74
CA ILE A 47 3.13 -2.11 2.97
C ILE A 47 2.16 -2.02 4.16
N ALA A 48 2.51 -1.28 5.23
CA ALA A 48 1.61 -1.06 6.35
C ALA A 48 0.35 -0.26 5.96
N LEU A 49 0.49 0.79 5.15
CA LEU A 49 -0.68 1.54 4.64
C LEU A 49 -1.57 0.67 3.76
N MET A 50 -0.96 -0.14 2.89
CA MET A 50 -1.68 -1.09 2.06
C MET A 50 -2.45 -2.12 2.90
N GLN A 51 -1.86 -2.63 3.99
CA GLN A 51 -2.55 -3.51 4.94
C GLN A 51 -3.79 -2.83 5.53
N GLN A 52 -3.66 -1.58 5.99
CA GLN A 52 -4.77 -0.83 6.57
C GLN A 52 -5.91 -0.61 5.56
N TYR A 53 -5.57 -0.34 4.30
CA TYR A 53 -6.56 -0.30 3.22
C TYR A 53 -7.24 -1.65 3.00
N VAL A 54 -6.48 -2.75 2.94
CA VAL A 54 -7.02 -4.11 2.78
C VAL A 54 -8.03 -4.43 3.89
N ASP A 55 -7.65 -4.17 5.15
CA ASP A 55 -8.50 -4.39 6.32
C ASP A 55 -9.68 -3.39 6.38
N GLY A 56 -9.59 -2.28 5.64
CA GLY A 56 -10.65 -1.27 5.53
C GLY A 56 -10.63 -0.22 6.61
N GLU A 57 -9.49 -0.08 7.27
CA GLU A 57 -9.21 0.98 8.23
C GLU A 57 -8.95 2.31 7.52
N LEU A 58 -8.47 2.26 6.27
CA LEU A 58 -8.27 3.44 5.42
C LEU A 58 -9.00 3.32 4.08
N THR A 59 -9.38 4.47 3.52
CA THR A 59 -9.74 4.60 2.10
C THR A 59 -8.49 4.73 1.22
N LEU A 60 -8.66 4.69 -0.12
CA LEU A 60 -7.53 4.90 -1.03
C LEU A 60 -7.02 6.34 -0.95
N GLU A 61 -7.92 7.30 -0.80
CA GLU A 61 -7.60 8.72 -0.67
C GLU A 61 -6.73 8.96 0.58
N GLU A 62 -7.08 8.35 1.72
CA GLU A 62 -6.28 8.46 2.94
C GLU A 62 -4.90 7.79 2.82
N VAL A 63 -4.80 6.69 2.04
CA VAL A 63 -3.51 6.07 1.73
C VAL A 63 -2.65 6.99 0.85
N GLU A 64 -3.23 7.60 -0.18
CA GLU A 64 -2.54 8.54 -1.06
C GLU A 64 -2.00 9.73 -0.27
N GLU A 65 -2.84 10.37 0.55
CA GLU A 65 -2.43 11.50 1.38
C GLU A 65 -1.25 11.14 2.29
N LYS A 66 -1.30 9.97 2.95
CA LYS A 66 -0.22 9.51 3.84
C LYS A 66 1.06 9.17 3.08
N LEU A 67 0.95 8.59 1.88
CA LEU A 67 2.11 8.32 1.03
C LEU A 67 2.76 9.61 0.55
N LEU A 68 1.97 10.57 0.07
CA LEU A 68 2.49 11.88 -0.38
C LEU A 68 3.15 12.64 0.77
N ALA A 69 2.55 12.63 1.97
CA ALA A 69 3.15 13.22 3.16
C ALA A 69 4.50 12.57 3.51
N GLU A 70 4.60 11.25 3.44
CA GLU A 70 5.86 10.54 3.72
C GLU A 70 6.92 10.77 2.64
N ILE A 71 6.53 10.81 1.37
CA ILE A 71 7.43 11.15 0.26
C ILE A 71 7.98 12.56 0.48
N ASN A 72 7.11 13.53 0.74
CA ASN A 72 7.53 14.90 1.03
C ASN A 72 8.46 14.92 2.24
N ARG A 73 8.17 14.19 3.33
CA ARG A 73 9.06 14.11 4.50
C ARG A 73 10.43 13.50 4.17
N LYS A 74 10.49 12.45 3.36
CA LYS A 74 11.74 11.76 2.98
C LYS A 74 12.61 12.57 2.02
N TYR A 75 12.00 13.31 1.11
CA TYR A 75 12.69 13.96 -0.01
C TYR A 75 12.66 15.50 0.02
N SER A 76 12.02 16.12 1.02
CA SER A 76 11.98 17.58 1.21
C SER A 76 13.35 18.24 1.42
N THR A 77 14.39 17.46 1.71
CA THR A 77 15.75 17.96 1.92
C THR A 77 16.69 17.74 0.74
N VAL A 78 16.22 17.24 -0.40
CA VAL A 78 17.04 17.23 -1.62
C VAL A 78 17.05 18.66 -2.15
N PRO A 79 18.18 19.40 -2.09
CA PRO A 79 18.27 20.67 -2.79
C PRO A 79 18.02 20.37 -4.26
N SER A 80 17.19 21.17 -4.93
CA SER A 80 17.19 21.23 -6.39
C SER A 80 18.60 21.67 -6.80
N ASN A 81 19.53 20.72 -6.93
CA ASN A 81 20.74 20.97 -7.68
C ASN A 81 20.26 21.20 -9.10
N THR A 82 20.20 22.48 -9.46
CA THR A 82 20.21 22.98 -10.83
C THR A 82 21.21 22.13 -11.61
N VAL A 83 20.72 21.22 -12.43
CA VAL A 83 21.53 20.59 -13.46
C VAL A 83 21.34 21.44 -14.70
N LEU A 84 22.35 22.29 -14.92
CA LEU A 84 22.78 23.02 -16.12
C LEU A 84 21.75 23.25 -17.24
#